data_AF-A0A849BPU6-F1
#
_entry.id   AF-A0A849BPU6-F1
#
_cell.length_a   1.000
_cell.length_b   1.000
_cell.length_c   1.000
_cell.angle_alpha   90.00
_cell.angle_beta   90.00
_cell.angle_gamma   90.00
#
_symmetry.space_group_name_H-M   'P 1'
#
loop_
_entity.id
_entity.type
_entity.pdbx_description
1 polymer ?
#
loop_
_entity_poly.entity_id
_entity_poly.type
_entity_poly.pdbx_seq_one_letter_code
_entity_poly.pdbx_strand_id
1 'polypeptide(L)'
;MTLFELDADPDAFLTAAAGLRVLSEHLEDQRARVAAAPASYRDSWTGAAATAVTSEIEALAGHVGAASPCFAAAGDAVRGFGEALAQAQDVGLPALRRRWEEADADHAAAVAAAL
;
A
#
# COMPACT_ATOMS: atom_id res chain seq x y z
N MET A 1 34.04 -6.84 -0.95
CA MET A 1 33.06 -7.32 0.05
C MET A 1 31.96 -6.29 0.13
N THR A 2 30.79 -6.53 -0.46
CA THR A 2 29.63 -5.61 -0.37
C THR A 2 28.92 -5.88 0.96
N LEU A 3 29.25 -5.11 1.99
CA LEU A 3 28.88 -5.40 3.37
C LEU A 3 27.38 -5.17 3.67
N PHE A 4 26.70 -4.35 2.86
CA PHE A 4 25.28 -4.05 3.02
C PHE A 4 24.62 -3.79 1.66
N GLU A 5 23.58 -4.57 1.36
CA GLU A 5 22.74 -4.45 0.17
C GLU A 5 21.31 -4.85 0.53
N LEU A 6 20.34 -4.23 -0.12
CA LEU A 6 18.93 -4.50 0.05
C LEU A 6 18.32 -4.75 -1.33
N ASP A 7 18.02 -6.01 -1.61
CA ASP A 7 17.45 -6.45 -2.90
C ASP A 7 15.93 -6.34 -2.87
N ALA A 8 15.46 -5.11 -3.05
CA ALA A 8 14.05 -4.78 -3.14
C ALA A 8 13.89 -3.51 -4.00
N ASP A 9 12.80 -3.43 -4.76
CA ASP A 9 12.52 -2.33 -5.67
C ASP A 9 11.49 -1.36 -5.05
N PRO A 10 11.89 -0.18 -4.54
CA PRO A 10 10.96 0.80 -3.97
C PRO A 10 9.87 1.23 -4.95
N ASP A 11 10.18 1.33 -6.24
CA ASP A 11 9.24 1.81 -7.26
C ASP A 11 8.11 0.79 -7.48
N ALA A 12 8.42 -0.50 -7.36
CA ALA A 12 7.40 -1.55 -7.38
C ALA A 12 6.40 -1.41 -6.22
N PHE A 13 6.87 -1.05 -5.01
CA PHE A 13 5.97 -0.79 -3.87
C PHE A 13 5.13 0.47 -4.10
N LEU A 14 5.74 1.56 -4.57
CA LEU A 14 5.00 2.80 -4.87
C LEU A 14 3.93 2.58 -5.96
N THR A 15 4.25 1.80 -6.98
CA THR A 15 3.31 1.41 -8.03
C THR A 15 2.17 0.56 -7.49
N ALA A 16 2.47 -0.44 -6.65
CA ALA A 16 1.46 -1.26 -6.00
C ALA A 16 0.52 -0.44 -5.10
N ALA A 17 1.09 0.52 -4.34
CA ALA A 17 0.30 1.44 -3.52
C ALA A 17 -0.66 2.30 -4.34
N ALA A 18 -0.20 2.83 -5.48
CA ALA A 18 -1.06 3.57 -6.40
C ALA A 18 -2.20 2.69 -6.96
N GLY A 19 -1.89 1.44 -7.33
CA GLY A 19 -2.90 0.46 -7.77
C GLY A 19 -3.96 0.15 -6.71
N LEU A 20 -3.55 -0.02 -5.46
CA LEU A 20 -4.47 -0.25 -4.34
C LEU A 20 -5.39 0.95 -4.09
N ARG A 21 -4.87 2.17 -4.23
CA ARG A 21 -5.67 3.39 -4.14
C ARG A 21 -6.70 3.48 -5.26
N VAL A 22 -6.30 3.24 -6.51
CA VAL A 22 -7.21 3.20 -7.66
C VAL A 22 -8.30 2.15 -7.46
N LEU A 23 -7.96 0.99 -6.89
CA LEU A 23 -8.93 -0.06 -6.58
C LEU A 23 -9.93 0.39 -5.50
N SER A 24 -9.47 1.07 -4.44
CA SER A 24 -10.36 1.65 -3.43
C SER A 24 -11.34 2.66 -4.05
N GLU A 25 -10.84 3.58 -4.87
CA GLU A 25 -11.67 4.58 -5.57
C GLU A 25 -12.69 3.88 -6.49
N HIS A 26 -12.26 2.86 -7.23
CA HIS A 26 -13.16 2.07 -8.07
C HIS A 26 -14.26 1.36 -7.28
N LEU A 27 -13.93 0.75 -6.14
CA LEU A 27 -14.92 0.09 -5.29
C LEU A 27 -15.93 1.09 -4.72
N GLU A 28 -15.49 2.30 -4.37
CA GLU A 28 -16.38 3.36 -3.89
C GLU A 28 -17.36 3.83 -4.98
N ASP A 29 -16.88 3.96 -6.22
CA ASP A 29 -17.73 4.23 -7.38
C ASP A 29 -18.75 3.10 -7.61
N GLN A 30 -18.31 1.84 -7.54
CA GLN A 30 -19.22 0.69 -7.68
C GLN A 30 -20.24 0.63 -6.56
N ARG A 31 -19.83 0.89 -5.32
CA ARG A 31 -20.72 0.98 -4.17
C ARG A 31 -21.83 1.99 -4.41
N ALA A 32 -21.49 3.20 -4.86
CA ALA A 32 -22.45 4.25 -5.14
C ALA A 32 -23.44 3.84 -6.23
N ARG A 33 -22.97 3.18 -7.30
CA ARG A 33 -23.83 2.65 -8.37
C ARG A 33 -24.80 1.58 -7.89
N VAL A 34 -24.30 0.62 -7.10
CA VAL A 34 -25.12 -0.46 -6.53
C VAL A 34 -26.17 0.12 -5.59
N ALA A 35 -25.77 1.01 -4.68
CA ALA A 35 -26.69 1.66 -3.73
C ALA A 35 -27.78 2.49 -4.43
N ALA A 36 -27.49 3.05 -5.61
CA ALA A 36 -28.46 3.83 -6.39
C ALA A 36 -29.41 2.96 -7.23
N ALA A 37 -29.08 1.69 -7.47
CA ALA A 37 -29.87 0.81 -8.35
C ALA A 37 -31.37 0.72 -7.99
N PRO A 38 -31.78 0.65 -6.70
CA PRO A 38 -33.20 0.57 -6.33
C PRO A 38 -34.03 1.77 -6.79
N ALA A 39 -33.42 2.95 -6.93
CA ALA A 39 -34.11 4.14 -7.42
C ALA A 39 -34.64 3.97 -8.86
N SER A 40 -34.04 3.09 -9.66
CA SER A 40 -34.45 2.88 -11.05
C SER A 40 -35.75 2.07 -11.22
N TYR A 41 -36.14 1.28 -10.22
CA TYR A 41 -37.26 0.34 -10.36
C TYR A 41 -38.28 0.38 -9.20
N ARG A 42 -37.98 1.02 -8.06
CA ARG A 42 -38.86 1.01 -6.87
C ARG A 42 -40.26 1.58 -7.11
N ASP A 43 -40.42 2.44 -8.12
CA ASP A 43 -41.70 3.07 -8.42
C ASP A 43 -42.59 2.20 -9.33
N SER A 44 -42.00 1.27 -10.09
CA SER A 44 -42.70 0.40 -11.03
C SER A 44 -42.79 -1.07 -10.57
N TRP A 45 -41.90 -1.49 -9.67
CA TRP A 45 -41.86 -2.84 -9.12
C TRP A 45 -41.91 -2.81 -7.60
N THR A 46 -43.02 -3.33 -7.04
CA THR A 46 -43.30 -3.32 -5.59
C THR A 46 -43.66 -4.72 -5.09
N GLY A 47 -43.81 -4.87 -3.77
CA GLY A 47 -44.15 -6.13 -3.10
C GLY A 47 -42.94 -6.83 -2.47
N ALA A 48 -43.18 -7.97 -1.82
CA ALA A 48 -42.18 -8.65 -1.01
C ALA A 48 -40.89 -9.01 -1.78
N ALA A 49 -41.01 -9.41 -3.05
CA ALA A 49 -39.87 -9.72 -3.90
C ALA A 49 -39.00 -8.48 -4.17
N ALA A 50 -39.61 -7.33 -4.48
CA ALA A 50 -38.90 -6.07 -4.72
C ALA A 50 -38.21 -5.57 -3.42
N THR A 51 -38.85 -5.75 -2.27
CA THR A 51 -38.25 -5.45 -0.95
C THR A 51 -37.03 -6.33 -0.68
N ALA A 52 -37.14 -7.65 -0.89
CA ALA A 52 -36.03 -8.57 -0.67
C ALA A 52 -34.82 -8.23 -1.56
N VAL A 53 -35.05 -8.00 -2.86
CA VAL A 53 -33.97 -7.63 -3.79
C VAL A 53 -33.32 -6.30 -3.42
N THR A 54 -34.11 -5.30 -3.01
CA THR A 54 -33.56 -4.02 -2.54
C THR A 54 -32.68 -4.21 -1.31
N SER A 55 -33.09 -5.05 -0.36
CA SER A 55 -32.28 -5.37 0.82
C SER A 55 -30.95 -6.05 0.47
N GLU A 56 -30.96 -6.98 -0.49
CA GLU A 56 -29.74 -7.64 -0.97
C GLU A 56 -28.79 -6.65 -1.66
N ILE A 57 -29.32 -5.70 -2.43
CA ILE A 57 -28.54 -4.65 -3.08
C ILE A 57 -27.91 -3.71 -2.04
N GLU A 58 -28.69 -3.30 -1.03
CA GLU A 58 -28.19 -2.47 0.08
C GLU A 58 -27.10 -3.20 0.87
N ALA A 59 -27.28 -4.50 1.15
CA ALA A 59 -26.28 -5.33 1.80
C ALA A 59 -25.00 -5.45 0.96
N LEU A 60 -25.12 -5.68 -0.35
CA LEU A 60 -23.99 -5.73 -1.28
C LEU A 60 -23.23 -4.40 -1.29
N ALA A 61 -23.94 -3.26 -1.37
CA ALA A 61 -23.32 -1.95 -1.27
C ALA A 61 -22.60 -1.77 0.09
N GLY A 62 -23.19 -2.23 1.18
CA GLY A 62 -22.55 -2.24 2.51
C GLY A 62 -21.23 -3.02 2.51
N HIS A 63 -21.20 -4.22 1.92
CA HIS A 63 -19.99 -5.04 1.82
C HIS A 63 -18.89 -4.39 0.97
N VAL A 64 -19.25 -3.81 -0.18
CA VAL A 64 -18.30 -3.10 -1.04
C VAL A 64 -17.73 -1.87 -0.31
N GLY A 65 -18.58 -1.12 0.40
CA GLY A 65 -18.17 0.03 1.20
C GLY A 65 -17.26 -0.32 2.37
N ALA A 66 -17.41 -1.50 2.96
CA ALA A 66 -16.49 -1.98 3.99
C ALA A 66 -15.12 -2.39 3.40
N ALA A 67 -15.07 -2.86 2.16
CA ALA A 67 -13.85 -3.31 1.52
C ALA A 67 -12.97 -2.15 1.00
N SER A 68 -13.57 -1.10 0.46
CA SER A 68 -12.84 0.07 -0.08
C SER A 68 -11.79 0.65 0.89
N PRO A 69 -12.10 1.00 2.15
CA PRO A 69 -11.11 1.58 3.06
C PRO A 69 -9.96 0.62 3.39
N CYS A 70 -10.16 -0.70 3.31
CA CYS A 70 -9.09 -1.67 3.50
C CYS A 70 -8.02 -1.57 2.39
N PHE A 71 -8.44 -1.36 1.14
CA PHE A 71 -7.50 -1.17 0.03
C PHE A 71 -6.77 0.18 0.13
N ALA A 72 -7.46 1.24 0.54
CA ALA A 72 -6.81 2.53 0.81
C ALA A 72 -5.74 2.40 1.91
N ALA A 73 -6.09 1.79 3.05
CA ALA A 73 -5.16 1.58 4.15
C ALA A 73 -3.97 0.69 3.76
N ALA A 74 -4.21 -0.38 2.98
CA ALA A 74 -3.15 -1.21 2.44
C ALA A 74 -2.23 -0.40 1.50
N GLY A 75 -2.80 0.45 0.63
CA GLY A 75 -2.05 1.33 -0.24
C GLY A 75 -1.14 2.28 0.54
N ASP A 76 -1.64 2.90 1.60
CA ASP A 76 -0.84 3.78 2.46
C ASP A 76 0.29 3.04 3.18
N ALA A 77 0.04 1.84 3.67
CA ALA A 77 1.06 1.00 4.32
C ALA A 77 2.17 0.59 3.34
N VAL A 78 1.79 0.16 2.13
CA VAL A 78 2.71 -0.24 1.07
C VAL A 78 3.55 0.96 0.60
N ARG A 79 2.93 2.14 0.45
CA ARG A 79 3.63 3.38 0.11
C ARG A 79 4.66 3.75 1.17
N GLY A 80 4.26 3.76 2.44
CA GLY A 80 5.16 4.08 3.54
C GLY A 80 6.34 3.12 3.63
N PHE A 81 6.12 1.82 3.35
CA PHE A 81 7.21 0.86 3.25
C PHE A 81 8.15 1.16 2.07
N GLY A 82 7.62 1.46 0.88
CA GLY A 82 8.41 1.83 -0.29
C GLY A 82 9.26 3.09 -0.05
N GLU A 83 8.68 4.13 0.56
CA GLU A 83 9.40 5.35 0.94
C GLU A 83 10.53 5.07 1.94
N ALA A 84 10.29 4.21 2.94
CA ALA A 84 11.31 3.81 3.90
C ALA A 84 12.43 2.97 3.24
N LEU A 85 12.07 2.13 2.27
CA LEU A 85 13.02 1.32 1.51
C LEU A 85 13.95 2.19 0.67
N ALA A 86 13.39 3.15 -0.08
CA ALA A 86 14.15 4.13 -0.85
C ALA A 86 15.11 4.91 0.07
N GLN A 87 14.61 5.40 1.21
CA GLN A 87 15.45 6.11 2.18
C GLN A 87 16.60 5.24 2.73
N ALA A 88 16.33 3.95 2.98
CA ALA A 88 17.36 3.02 3.42
C ALA A 88 18.42 2.80 2.34
N GLN A 89 18.02 2.61 1.09
CA GLN A 89 18.92 2.37 -0.05
C GLN A 89 19.75 3.60 -0.43
N ASP A 90 19.12 4.78 -0.47
CA ASP A 90 19.77 6.01 -0.95
C ASP A 90 20.61 6.71 0.12
N VAL A 91 20.27 6.53 1.40
CA VAL A 91 20.91 7.28 2.50
C VAL A 91 21.48 6.34 3.55
N GLY A 92 20.69 5.39 4.05
CA GLY A 92 21.06 4.53 5.17
C GLY A 92 22.27 3.64 4.89
N LEU A 93 22.18 2.82 3.84
CA LEU A 93 23.24 1.85 3.48
C LEU A 93 24.53 2.56 3.04
N PRO A 94 24.50 3.64 2.22
CA PRO A 94 25.71 4.40 1.88
C PRO A 94 26.40 4.99 3.12
N ALA A 95 25.63 5.57 4.05
CA ALA A 95 26.19 6.13 5.29
C ALA A 95 26.81 5.03 6.18
N LEU A 96 26.17 3.87 6.27
CA LEU A 96 26.67 2.73 7.04
C LEU A 96 27.96 2.17 6.43
N ARG A 97 28.00 2.06 5.09
CA ARG A 97 29.19 1.60 4.35
C ARG A 97 30.38 2.53 4.58
N ARG A 98 30.18 3.85 4.44
CA ARG A 98 31.23 4.85 4.71
C ARG A 98 31.79 4.71 6.13
N ARG A 99 30.92 4.59 7.14
CA ARG A 99 31.36 4.43 8.55
C ARG A 99 32.15 3.15 8.78
N TRP A 100 31.81 2.07 8.07
CA TRP A 100 32.55 0.82 8.12
C TRP A 100 33.93 0.94 7.47
N GLU A 101 34.01 1.57 6.31
CA GLU A 101 35.28 1.83 5.62
C GLU A 101 36.21 2.72 6.47
N GLU A 102 35.66 3.73 7.14
CA GLU A 102 36.40 4.57 8.10
C GLU A 102 36.93 3.75 9.29
N ALA A 103 36.09 2.93 9.90
CA ALA A 103 36.49 2.09 11.02
C ALA A 103 37.55 1.04 10.65
N ASP A 104 37.46 0.46 9.45
CA ASP A 104 38.43 -0.50 8.95
C ASP A 104 39.80 0.16 8.67
N ALA A 105 39.79 1.38 8.11
CA ALA A 105 41.00 2.17 7.91
C ALA A 105 41.67 2.58 9.24
N ASP A 106 40.89 3.04 10.21
CA ASP A 106 41.39 3.38 11.55
C ASP A 106 42.00 2.17 12.26
N HIS A 107 41.34 1.01 12.15
CA HIS A 107 41.85 -0.24 12.69
C HIS A 107 43.17 -0.64 12.04
N ALA A 108 43.24 -0.64 10.70
CA ALA A 108 44.46 -0.98 9.96
C ALA A 108 45.63 -0.05 10.32
N ALA A 109 45.37 1.26 10.47
CA ALA A 109 46.36 2.23 10.89
C ALA A 109 46.87 1.98 12.32
N ALA A 110 45.98 1.66 13.25
CA ALA A 110 46.35 1.33 14.62
C ALA A 110 47.18 0.04 14.71
N VAL A 111 46.85 -0.99 13.94
CA VAL A 111 47.62 -2.24 13.85
C VAL A 111 49.01 -1.97 13.27
N ALA A 112 49.11 -1.18 12.20
CA ALA A 112 50.39 -0.84 11.59
C ALA A 112 51.30 -0.03 12.53
N ALA A 113 50.74 0.85 13.37
CA ALA A 113 51.50 1.61 14.36
C ALA A 113 51.98 0.78 15.56
N ALA A 114 51.41 -0.40 15.78
CA ALA A 114 51.76 -1.30 16.87
C ALA A 114 52.82 -2.36 16.49
N LEU A 115 53.19 -2.43 15.22
CA LEU A 115 54.23 -3.31 14.65
C LEU A 115 55.56 -2.56 14.47
#